data_AF-A0A2E1FTI5-F1
#
_entry.id   AF-A0A2E1FTI5-F1
#
_cell.length_a   1.000
_cell.length_b   1.000
_cell.length_c   1.000
_cell.angle_alpha   90.00
_cell.angle_beta   90.00
_cell.angle_gamma   90.00
#
_symmetry.space_group_name_H-M   'P 1'
#
loop_
_entity.id
_entity.type
_entity.pdbx_description
1 polymer ?
#
loop_
_entity_poly.entity_id
_entity_poly.type
_entity_poly.pdbx_seq_one_letter_code
_entity_poly.pdbx_strand_id
1 'polypeptide(L)'
;MKNLYPTHIQAVLFTTALFISSFYGIQAQTFSATAGPVSQVGSVSTESGASALGTGLSMQQSVGDFISLDLDTWKGTLFQDYGYQGEKAKLSSVGASVRILPFKSSTTSIRPWIGAGLSWGNTNVMADLYDQEGRLYHLWSDGLLYDVAEPQSSGPRATRADKATQLTRDYDYETAISNNRGITIPVKVGVDIQLTPSINSSLSFTAQMGNRNVFNSLGAEKAIGGSALVTTVQAGVGIMLGKRVGRKKMKTVFSDNMFAGDIDFDKDGINDIVDRCHGTPSGAPVDEYGCALDTDGDGVADYEDLEIHSLTHFVDNDGIALSKEDWDARYATTDADPNSYILDYAVIVAEFTPEHYKKMLEAAGNTAEKSEDKALKRLNASMANAVLTYRVQYGVFSENQKPDNVALETISDNNGLLRFVGPTHNNTTEARAELEYSEAVWADDAFITAYRNGKRIPMAEAIGLEAHRSFISPTTNAPEAAETAPSKEVSEAPVYRIQLGRFSDMIPVNIFEMFITLGDVKQVIEMDGTYRYFTTSYDNEAEARLRLDSVKDLGISDAFMTVELQGAQISIAEAREIAQSSH
;
A
#
# COMPACT_ATOMS: atom_id res chain seq x y z
N MET A 1 -39.90 23.30 22.25
CA MET A 1 -38.84 22.52 22.94
C MET A 1 -38.64 21.17 22.22
N LYS A 2 -38.23 21.21 20.95
CA LYS A 2 -37.76 20.08 20.16
C LYS A 2 -36.47 20.55 19.51
N ASN A 3 -35.44 19.70 19.50
CA ASN A 3 -34.10 19.91 18.93
C ASN A 3 -33.02 20.49 19.85
N LEU A 4 -32.72 19.76 20.93
CA LEU A 4 -31.41 19.83 21.62
C LEU A 4 -30.98 18.39 21.97
N TYR A 5 -30.79 17.56 20.96
CA TYR A 5 -30.03 16.32 21.11
C TYR A 5 -28.70 16.52 20.38
N PRO A 6 -27.58 16.75 21.09
CA PRO A 6 -26.29 16.80 20.44
C PRO A 6 -26.01 15.43 19.80
N THR A 7 -25.48 15.44 18.59
CA THR A 7 -24.97 14.21 17.95
C THR A 7 -23.82 13.64 18.80
N HIS A 8 -23.54 12.34 18.68
CA HIS A 8 -22.51 11.65 19.47
C HIS A 8 -21.15 12.39 19.51
N ILE A 9 -20.80 13.07 18.41
CA ILE A 9 -19.57 13.87 18.29
C ILE A 9 -19.63 15.13 19.16
N GLN A 10 -20.77 15.82 19.19
CA GLN A 10 -20.97 17.02 20.02
C GLN A 10 -21.03 16.69 21.51
N ALA A 11 -21.65 15.57 21.90
CA ALA A 11 -21.64 15.14 23.30
C ALA A 11 -20.22 14.79 23.79
N VAL A 12 -19.45 14.05 22.98
CA VAL A 12 -18.05 13.73 23.28
C VAL A 12 -17.22 15.01 23.34
N LEU A 13 -17.30 15.91 22.35
CA LEU A 13 -16.56 17.19 22.35
C LEU A 13 -16.95 18.11 23.53
N PHE A 14 -18.21 18.14 23.94
CA PHE A 14 -18.66 18.98 25.05
C PHE A 14 -18.20 18.39 26.40
N THR A 15 -18.25 17.06 26.57
CA THR A 15 -17.73 16.40 27.78
C THR A 15 -16.21 16.45 27.88
N THR A 16 -15.48 16.30 26.77
CA THR A 16 -14.02 16.48 26.75
C THR A 16 -13.65 17.94 27.00
N ALA A 17 -14.34 18.92 26.42
CA ALA A 17 -14.09 20.34 26.67
C ALA A 17 -14.38 20.78 28.11
N LEU A 18 -15.43 20.25 28.75
CA LEU A 18 -15.74 20.53 30.16
C LEU A 18 -14.75 19.85 31.13
N PHE A 19 -14.21 18.68 30.77
CA PHE A 19 -13.15 18.02 31.55
C PHE A 19 -11.78 18.69 31.39
N ILE A 20 -11.47 19.17 30.17
CA ILE A 20 -10.19 19.85 29.89
C ILE A 20 -10.14 21.24 30.55
N SER A 21 -11.28 21.95 30.69
CA SER A 21 -11.32 23.31 31.25
C SER A 21 -11.40 23.37 32.79
N SER A 22 -11.76 22.28 33.47
CA SER A 22 -11.99 22.28 34.93
C SER A 22 -10.75 22.01 35.79
N PHE A 23 -9.56 21.87 35.21
CA PHE A 23 -8.38 21.56 36.02
C PHE A 23 -7.10 22.21 35.50
N TYR A 24 -6.87 23.43 35.97
CA TYR A 24 -5.58 24.13 35.94
C TYR A 24 -4.45 23.44 36.76
N GLY A 25 -4.59 22.16 37.11
CA GLY A 25 -3.67 21.41 37.98
C GLY A 25 -3.45 19.93 37.63
N ILE A 26 -3.88 19.41 36.47
CA ILE A 26 -3.77 17.96 36.18
C ILE A 26 -2.33 17.54 35.88
N GLN A 27 -1.84 16.61 36.70
CA GLN A 27 -0.75 15.69 36.39
C GLN A 27 -1.21 14.68 35.33
N ALA A 28 -0.52 14.63 34.19
CA ALA A 28 -0.51 13.57 33.17
C ALA A 28 -1.80 12.75 32.93
N GLN A 29 -2.39 12.87 31.73
CA GLN A 29 -3.54 12.07 31.30
C GLN A 29 -3.08 10.97 30.33
N THR A 30 -3.60 9.76 30.46
CA THR A 30 -3.34 8.68 29.50
C THR A 30 -4.52 8.55 28.55
N PHE A 31 -4.26 8.61 27.26
CA PHE A 31 -5.23 8.30 26.22
C PHE A 31 -4.87 6.97 25.59
N SER A 32 -5.79 6.02 25.59
CA SER A 32 -5.56 4.68 25.03
C SER A 32 -6.57 4.32 23.96
N ALA A 33 -6.07 3.64 22.93
CA ALA A 33 -6.87 2.97 21.93
C ALA A 33 -6.75 1.46 22.14
N THR A 34 -7.88 0.77 22.17
CA THR A 34 -7.97 -0.66 22.44
C THR A 34 -8.79 -1.36 21.37
N ALA A 35 -8.49 -2.63 21.13
CA ALA A 35 -9.25 -3.51 20.27
C ALA A 35 -9.26 -4.93 20.82
N GLY A 36 -10.28 -5.69 20.46
CA GLY A 36 -10.35 -7.11 20.79
C GLY A 36 -11.77 -7.66 20.74
N PRO A 37 -11.96 -8.96 21.00
CA PRO A 37 -13.23 -9.62 20.76
C PRO A 37 -14.33 -9.12 21.71
N VAL A 38 -15.55 -9.10 21.15
CA VAL A 38 -16.79 -8.91 21.91
C VAL A 38 -17.55 -10.23 21.84
N SER A 39 -17.95 -10.72 23.01
CA SER A 39 -18.59 -12.03 23.15
C SER A 39 -19.80 -11.94 24.07
N GLN A 40 -20.59 -13.01 24.05
CA GLN A 40 -21.71 -13.24 24.95
C GLN A 40 -21.51 -14.53 25.72
N VAL A 41 -21.72 -14.49 27.03
CA VAL A 41 -21.59 -15.64 27.92
C VAL A 41 -22.94 -15.93 28.56
N GLY A 42 -23.46 -17.15 28.40
CA GLY A 42 -24.72 -17.58 29.03
C GLY A 42 -25.90 -17.84 28.09
N SER A 43 -25.67 -17.97 26.77
CA SER A 43 -26.67 -18.47 25.81
C SER A 43 -26.64 -20.00 25.72
N VAL A 44 -27.81 -20.60 25.52
CA VAL A 44 -28.01 -22.07 25.41
C VAL A 44 -27.87 -22.58 23.97
N SER A 45 -27.63 -21.67 23.01
CA SER A 45 -27.52 -21.97 21.58
C SER A 45 -26.07 -22.21 21.17
N THR A 46 -25.83 -23.34 20.50
CA THR A 46 -24.53 -23.87 20.07
C THR A 46 -23.76 -23.00 19.07
N GLU A 47 -24.38 -21.93 18.52
CA GLU A 47 -23.82 -21.11 17.42
C GLU A 47 -23.83 -19.60 17.74
N SER A 48 -23.59 -19.24 19.00
CA SER A 48 -23.51 -17.84 19.42
C SER A 48 -22.15 -17.25 19.01
N GLY A 49 -22.12 -16.44 17.96
CA GLY A 49 -20.90 -15.91 17.35
C GLY A 49 -20.24 -14.78 18.15
N ALA A 50 -18.99 -14.97 18.57
CA ALA A 50 -18.14 -13.86 18.99
C ALA A 50 -17.80 -12.98 17.78
N SER A 51 -17.83 -11.67 17.94
CA SER A 51 -17.30 -10.78 16.91
C SER A 51 -15.78 -10.66 17.04
N ALA A 52 -15.10 -10.73 15.90
CA ALA A 52 -13.64 -10.71 15.83
C ALA A 52 -13.03 -9.38 16.30
N LEU A 53 -13.75 -8.25 16.23
CA LEU A 53 -13.16 -6.94 16.55
C LEU A 53 -14.15 -5.90 17.08
N GLY A 54 -14.14 -5.70 18.40
CA GLY A 54 -14.57 -4.46 19.05
C GLY A 54 -13.41 -3.48 19.17
N THR A 55 -13.72 -2.19 19.24
CA THR A 55 -12.73 -1.11 19.42
C THR A 55 -13.16 -0.18 20.53
N GLY A 56 -12.20 0.34 21.28
CA GLY A 56 -12.45 1.27 22.38
C GLY A 56 -11.43 2.39 22.43
N LEU A 57 -11.87 3.54 22.95
CA LEU A 57 -11.01 4.64 23.34
C LEU A 57 -11.23 4.89 24.83
N SER A 58 -10.16 5.20 25.54
CA SER A 58 -10.27 5.58 26.94
C SER A 58 -9.34 6.71 27.29
N MET A 59 -9.80 7.55 28.21
CA MET A 59 -9.04 8.62 28.82
C MET A 59 -8.95 8.34 30.32
N GLN A 60 -7.73 8.23 30.82
CA GLN A 60 -7.44 7.88 32.20
C GLN A 60 -6.84 9.08 32.93
N GLN A 61 -7.39 9.38 34.10
CA GLN A 61 -6.87 10.40 35.02
C GLN A 61 -6.59 9.77 36.39
N SER A 62 -5.31 9.70 36.75
CA SER A 62 -4.92 9.22 38.08
C SER A 62 -5.25 10.26 39.16
N VAL A 63 -5.90 9.82 40.23
CA VAL A 63 -6.22 10.62 41.42
C VAL A 63 -5.45 10.02 42.60
N GLY A 64 -4.24 10.56 42.83
CA GLY A 64 -3.29 9.97 43.76
C GLY A 64 -2.64 8.69 43.23
N ASP A 65 -2.26 7.79 44.14
CA ASP A 65 -1.45 6.61 43.79
C ASP A 65 -2.26 5.36 43.47
N PHE A 66 -3.49 5.28 43.97
CA PHE A 66 -4.25 4.03 44.04
C PHE A 66 -5.62 4.08 43.36
N ILE A 67 -6.03 5.25 42.87
CA ILE A 67 -7.34 5.46 42.25
C ILE A 67 -7.13 6.16 40.91
N SER A 68 -7.92 5.77 39.93
CA SER A 68 -8.02 6.42 38.63
C SER A 68 -9.48 6.60 38.25
N LEU A 69 -9.77 7.72 37.60
CA LEU A 69 -11.04 7.98 36.95
C LEU A 69 -10.85 7.81 35.44
N ASP A 70 -11.67 6.96 34.85
CA ASP A 70 -11.54 6.58 33.45
C ASP A 70 -12.83 6.99 32.73
N LEU A 71 -12.68 7.66 31.59
CA LEU A 71 -13.75 7.86 30.63
C LEU A 71 -13.54 6.87 29.48
N ASP A 72 -14.47 5.96 29.28
CA ASP A 72 -14.37 4.88 28.32
C ASP A 72 -15.46 4.99 27.26
N THR A 73 -15.10 4.72 26.01
CA THR A 73 -16.04 4.46 24.93
C THR A 73 -15.63 3.18 24.22
N TRP A 74 -16.60 2.35 23.84
CA TRP A 74 -16.34 1.20 22.98
C TRP A 74 -17.50 0.95 22.03
N LYS A 75 -17.17 0.33 20.90
CA LYS A 75 -18.13 -0.17 19.91
C LYS A 75 -17.76 -1.59 19.53
N GLY A 76 -18.76 -2.39 19.23
CA GLY A 76 -18.58 -3.76 18.80
C GLY A 76 -19.76 -4.23 17.97
N THR A 77 -19.59 -5.38 17.37
CA THR A 77 -20.70 -6.11 16.77
C THR A 77 -20.85 -7.45 17.46
N LEU A 78 -21.98 -8.10 17.31
CA LEU A 78 -22.18 -9.51 17.60
C LEU A 78 -23.01 -10.10 16.48
N PHE A 79 -22.79 -11.38 16.24
CA PHE A 79 -23.48 -12.13 15.20
C PHE A 79 -24.05 -13.40 15.82
N GLN A 80 -25.25 -13.75 15.40
CA GLN A 80 -25.87 -15.00 15.78
C GLN A 80 -26.58 -15.55 14.56
N ASP A 81 -26.31 -16.80 14.24
CA ASP A 81 -26.98 -17.50 13.17
C ASP A 81 -27.84 -18.62 13.77
N TYR A 82 -29.11 -18.69 13.35
CA TYR A 82 -30.05 -19.75 13.72
C TYR A 82 -30.21 -20.77 12.58
N GLY A 83 -29.39 -20.68 11.53
CA GLY A 83 -29.40 -21.51 10.32
C GLY A 83 -30.33 -20.97 9.23
N TYR A 84 -31.57 -20.61 9.62
CA TYR A 84 -32.58 -20.06 8.71
C TYR A 84 -32.72 -18.54 8.76
N GLN A 85 -32.14 -17.91 9.77
CA GLN A 85 -32.14 -16.48 10.03
C GLN A 85 -30.87 -16.14 10.80
N GLY A 86 -30.28 -15.01 10.50
CA GLY A 86 -29.14 -14.40 11.15
C GLY A 86 -29.53 -13.09 11.79
N GLU A 87 -28.79 -12.76 12.84
CA GLU A 87 -28.89 -11.49 13.54
C GLU A 87 -27.52 -10.85 13.67
N LYS A 88 -27.49 -9.54 13.56
CA LYS A 88 -26.33 -8.69 13.74
C LYS A 88 -26.67 -7.58 14.71
N ALA A 89 -26.05 -7.63 15.89
CA ALA A 89 -26.18 -6.57 16.87
C ALA A 89 -25.01 -5.60 16.74
N LYS A 90 -25.29 -4.31 16.57
CA LYS A 90 -24.33 -3.21 16.69
C LYS A 90 -24.41 -2.65 18.10
N LEU A 91 -23.31 -2.74 18.83
CA LEU A 91 -23.18 -2.36 20.24
C LEU A 91 -22.31 -1.10 20.34
N SER A 92 -22.70 -0.17 21.20
CA SER A 92 -21.82 0.93 21.61
C SER A 92 -22.08 1.34 23.05
N SER A 93 -21.05 1.82 23.73
CA SER A 93 -21.17 2.30 25.10
C SER A 93 -20.23 3.47 25.34
N VAL A 94 -20.69 4.43 26.13
CA VAL A 94 -19.88 5.52 26.67
C VAL A 94 -20.12 5.62 28.17
N GLY A 95 -19.07 5.73 28.97
CA GLY A 95 -19.23 5.74 30.42
C GLY A 95 -18.01 6.20 31.17
N ALA A 96 -18.18 6.32 32.48
CA ALA A 96 -17.10 6.63 33.40
C ALA A 96 -16.95 5.48 34.39
N SER A 97 -15.70 5.12 34.70
CA SER A 97 -15.39 4.10 35.69
C SER A 97 -14.35 4.56 36.69
N VAL A 98 -14.42 4.00 37.89
CA VAL A 98 -13.40 4.16 38.93
C VAL A 98 -12.54 2.91 38.92
N ARG A 99 -11.24 3.08 38.76
CA ARG A 99 -10.24 2.01 38.77
C ARG A 99 -9.42 2.07 40.04
N ILE A 100 -9.25 0.93 40.68
CA ILE A 100 -8.37 0.74 41.84
C ILE A 100 -7.06 0.14 41.35
N LEU A 101 -5.96 0.81 41.69
CA LEU A 101 -4.59 0.49 41.31
C LEU A 101 -3.83 0.06 42.57
N PRO A 102 -3.76 -1.24 42.92
CA PRO A 102 -3.10 -1.69 44.14
C PRO A 102 -1.59 -1.42 44.19
N PHE A 103 -0.95 -1.17 43.05
CA PHE A 103 0.49 -0.98 42.93
C PHE A 103 0.86 0.43 42.46
N LYS A 104 1.85 1.03 43.14
CA LYS A 104 2.37 2.36 42.80
C LYS A 104 3.11 2.36 41.47
N SER A 105 2.86 3.41 40.66
CA SER A 105 3.52 3.61 39.36
C SER A 105 5.05 3.74 39.43
N SER A 106 5.59 4.19 40.57
CA SER A 106 7.02 4.42 40.75
C SER A 106 7.84 3.15 40.98
N THR A 107 7.21 2.06 41.41
CA THR A 107 7.91 0.82 41.79
C THR A 107 7.58 -0.36 40.88
N THR A 108 6.50 -0.26 40.11
CA THR A 108 5.92 -1.40 39.40
C THR A 108 5.51 -1.02 37.98
N SER A 109 6.14 -1.64 36.98
CA SER A 109 5.85 -1.39 35.56
C SER A 109 4.60 -2.15 35.08
N ILE A 110 4.32 -3.33 35.63
CA ILE A 110 3.14 -4.16 35.30
C ILE A 110 2.15 -4.06 36.45
N ARG A 111 1.00 -3.42 36.21
CA ARG A 111 0.05 -3.03 37.25
C ARG A 111 -1.32 -3.64 36.96
N PRO A 112 -1.67 -4.75 37.63
CA PRO A 112 -3.03 -5.25 37.60
C PRO A 112 -3.97 -4.26 38.32
N TRP A 113 -5.22 -4.23 37.88
CA TRP A 113 -6.23 -3.33 38.38
C TRP A 113 -7.64 -3.92 38.24
N ILE A 114 -8.55 -3.39 39.06
CA ILE A 114 -9.98 -3.68 38.98
C ILE A 114 -10.73 -2.36 38.99
N GLY A 115 -11.84 -2.28 38.27
CA GLY A 115 -12.67 -1.09 38.23
C GLY A 115 -14.13 -1.41 37.98
N ALA A 116 -14.98 -0.48 38.33
CA ALA A 116 -16.40 -0.53 38.01
C ALA A 116 -16.91 0.87 37.71
N GLY A 117 -17.97 0.97 36.91
CA GLY A 117 -18.47 2.26 36.46
C GLY A 117 -19.95 2.28 36.14
N LEU A 118 -20.35 3.40 35.54
CA LEU A 118 -21.65 3.59 34.93
C LEU A 118 -21.43 3.99 33.47
N SER A 119 -22.15 3.34 32.58
CA SER A 119 -22.12 3.66 31.16
C SER A 119 -23.51 3.72 30.55
N TRP A 120 -23.63 4.47 29.47
CA TRP A 120 -24.79 4.51 28.61
C TRP A 120 -24.53 3.57 27.43
N GLY A 121 -25.25 2.47 27.37
CA GLY A 121 -25.18 1.47 26.31
C GLY A 121 -26.27 1.68 25.25
N ASN A 122 -25.95 1.30 24.03
CA ASN A 122 -26.85 1.25 22.88
C ASN A 122 -26.63 -0.06 22.12
N THR A 123 -27.72 -0.72 21.75
CA THR A 123 -27.72 -1.97 21.01
C THR A 123 -28.76 -1.87 19.90
N ASN A 124 -28.33 -2.05 18.66
CA ASN A 124 -29.21 -2.10 17.50
C ASN A 124 -29.07 -3.47 16.82
N VAL A 125 -30.12 -4.28 16.86
CA VAL A 125 -30.18 -5.63 16.29
C VAL A 125 -30.89 -5.56 14.95
N MET A 126 -30.20 -6.04 13.92
CA MET A 126 -30.73 -6.18 12.56
C MET A 126 -30.73 -7.67 12.19
N ALA A 127 -31.68 -8.10 11.35
CA ALA A 127 -31.77 -9.46 10.83
C ALA A 127 -31.91 -9.46 9.32
N ASP A 128 -31.54 -10.60 8.72
CA ASP A 128 -31.69 -10.91 7.31
C ASP A 128 -32.99 -11.71 7.10
N LEU A 129 -34.08 -10.99 6.87
CA LEU A 129 -35.39 -11.63 6.68
C LEU A 129 -35.79 -11.71 5.22
N TYR A 130 -35.17 -10.93 4.36
CA TYR A 130 -35.52 -10.80 2.96
C TYR A 130 -34.35 -11.18 2.06
N ASP A 131 -34.66 -11.59 0.82
CA ASP A 131 -33.65 -11.66 -0.24
C ASP A 131 -33.45 -10.31 -0.95
N GLN A 132 -32.53 -10.30 -1.93
CA GLN A 132 -32.20 -9.13 -2.75
C GLN A 132 -33.41 -8.56 -3.51
N GLU A 133 -34.43 -9.37 -3.79
CA GLU A 133 -35.67 -8.95 -4.43
C GLU A 133 -36.76 -8.50 -3.43
N GLY A 134 -36.47 -8.53 -2.13
CA GLY A 134 -37.38 -8.13 -1.06
C GLY A 134 -38.43 -9.19 -0.70
N ARG A 135 -38.21 -10.47 -1.05
CA ARG A 135 -39.08 -11.60 -0.69
C ARG A 135 -38.71 -12.13 0.69
N LEU A 136 -39.72 -12.33 1.53
CA LEU A 136 -39.54 -12.81 2.90
C LEU A 136 -39.15 -14.29 2.91
N TYR A 137 -38.16 -14.65 3.72
CA TYR A 137 -37.76 -16.05 3.94
C TYR A 137 -38.81 -16.81 4.77
N HIS A 138 -39.26 -17.95 4.24
CA HIS A 138 -40.07 -18.91 4.95
C HIS A 138 -39.36 -20.25 5.06
N LEU A 139 -38.98 -20.66 6.28
CA LEU A 139 -38.45 -21.99 6.54
C LEU A 139 -39.55 -23.04 6.45
N TRP A 140 -39.37 -24.04 5.58
CA TRP A 140 -40.25 -25.20 5.45
C TRP A 140 -39.73 -26.39 6.26
N SER A 141 -40.57 -27.40 6.47
CA SER A 141 -40.25 -28.62 7.21
C SER A 141 -39.11 -29.47 6.60
N ASP A 142 -38.77 -29.25 5.33
CA ASP A 142 -37.63 -29.87 4.66
C ASP A 142 -36.28 -29.21 4.99
N GLY A 143 -36.29 -28.09 5.74
CA GLY A 143 -35.11 -27.34 6.12
C GLY A 143 -34.63 -26.32 5.09
N LEU A 144 -35.39 -26.10 4.01
CA LEU A 144 -35.07 -25.13 2.97
C LEU A 144 -35.92 -23.84 3.14
N LEU A 145 -35.44 -22.75 2.52
CA LEU A 145 -36.11 -21.46 2.53
C LEU A 145 -36.88 -21.25 1.23
N TYR A 146 -38.07 -20.67 1.33
CA TYR A 146 -38.95 -20.36 0.20
C TYR A 146 -39.53 -18.95 0.29
N ASP A 147 -40.01 -18.45 -0.84
CA ASP A 147 -40.68 -17.14 -0.98
C ASP A 147 -42.12 -17.10 -0.46
N VAL A 148 -42.67 -18.25 -0.08
CA VAL A 148 -44.04 -18.39 0.45
C VAL A 148 -44.07 -19.35 1.64
N ALA A 149 -45.04 -19.15 2.54
CA ALA A 149 -45.22 -20.04 3.69
C ALA A 149 -45.58 -21.48 3.27
N GLU A 150 -45.09 -22.45 4.06
CA GLU A 150 -45.32 -23.87 3.80
C GLU A 150 -46.82 -24.17 3.75
N PRO A 151 -47.31 -24.76 2.64
CA PRO A 151 -48.72 -25.02 2.51
C PRO A 151 -49.18 -26.07 3.52
N GLN A 152 -50.19 -25.70 4.30
CA GLN A 152 -50.86 -26.67 5.16
C GLN A 152 -51.60 -27.66 4.25
N SER A 153 -51.07 -28.88 4.18
CA SER A 153 -51.76 -30.04 3.62
C SER A 153 -53.21 -30.04 4.12
N SER A 154 -54.16 -29.99 3.19
CA SER A 154 -55.64 -29.99 3.35
C SER A 154 -56.37 -28.62 3.30
N GLY A 155 -56.38 -28.00 2.12
CA GLY A 155 -57.42 -27.01 1.77
C GLY A 155 -57.50 -26.72 0.26
N PRO A 156 -58.69 -26.48 -0.31
CA PRO A 156 -58.86 -26.10 -1.72
C PRO A 156 -58.30 -24.71 -2.09
N ARG A 157 -57.72 -24.00 -1.11
CA ARG A 157 -56.94 -22.75 -1.25
C ARG A 157 -55.51 -22.87 -0.68
N ALA A 158 -54.95 -24.08 -0.59
CA ALA A 158 -53.56 -24.23 -0.20
C ALA A 158 -52.65 -23.62 -1.28
N THR A 159 -51.66 -22.84 -0.86
CA THR A 159 -50.52 -22.47 -1.70
C THR A 159 -49.95 -23.75 -2.29
N ARG A 160 -49.71 -23.75 -3.59
CA ARG A 160 -49.32 -24.97 -4.30
C ARG A 160 -47.81 -25.07 -4.22
N ALA A 161 -47.27 -26.16 -3.68
CA ALA A 161 -45.82 -26.32 -3.50
C ALA A 161 -45.04 -26.21 -4.83
N ASP A 162 -45.71 -26.53 -5.96
CA ASP A 162 -45.25 -26.33 -7.33
C ASP A 162 -45.04 -24.86 -7.74
N LYS A 163 -45.46 -23.89 -6.92
CA LYS A 163 -45.29 -22.46 -7.15
C LYS A 163 -44.31 -21.78 -6.19
N ALA A 164 -43.75 -22.51 -5.24
CA ALA A 164 -42.79 -21.95 -4.31
C ALA A 164 -41.41 -21.87 -4.97
N THR A 165 -40.77 -20.71 -4.86
CA THR A 165 -39.38 -20.52 -5.31
C THR A 165 -38.48 -20.73 -4.11
N GLN A 166 -37.57 -21.69 -4.21
CA GLN A 166 -36.54 -21.87 -3.19
C GLN A 166 -35.61 -20.65 -3.19
N LEU A 167 -35.37 -20.10 -2.01
CA LEU A 167 -34.51 -18.94 -1.78
C LEU A 167 -33.21 -19.34 -1.10
N THR A 168 -32.19 -18.51 -1.27
CA THR A 168 -30.93 -18.58 -0.56
C THR A 168 -30.72 -17.30 0.24
N ARG A 169 -30.13 -17.43 1.45
CA ARG A 169 -29.79 -16.27 2.27
C ARG A 169 -28.72 -15.43 1.60
N ASP A 170 -28.94 -14.12 1.52
CA ASP A 170 -27.96 -13.14 1.05
C ASP A 170 -27.09 -12.58 2.19
N TYR A 171 -27.52 -12.78 3.45
CA TYR A 171 -26.87 -12.29 4.67
C TYR A 171 -26.77 -10.76 4.75
N ASP A 172 -27.65 -10.07 4.03
CA ASP A 172 -27.86 -8.64 4.22
C ASP A 172 -28.75 -8.45 5.45
N TYR A 173 -28.35 -7.57 6.38
CA TYR A 173 -29.07 -7.38 7.64
C TYR A 173 -29.86 -6.08 7.58
N GLU A 174 -30.96 -6.06 6.83
CA GLU A 174 -31.80 -4.90 6.55
C GLU A 174 -32.90 -4.66 7.58
N THR A 175 -33.37 -5.71 8.25
CA THR A 175 -34.57 -5.62 9.09
C THR A 175 -34.23 -5.31 10.55
N ALA A 176 -34.61 -4.14 11.04
CA ALA A 176 -34.41 -3.78 12.45
C ALA A 176 -35.38 -4.55 13.37
N ILE A 177 -34.84 -5.43 14.22
CA ILE A 177 -35.62 -6.19 15.21
C ILE A 177 -35.74 -5.42 16.52
N SER A 178 -34.65 -4.80 16.98
CA SER A 178 -34.57 -4.20 18.31
C SER A 178 -33.59 -3.04 18.35
N ASN A 179 -33.94 -1.99 19.07
CA ASN A 179 -33.07 -0.85 19.32
C ASN A 179 -33.20 -0.42 20.78
N ASN A 180 -32.27 -0.88 21.60
CA ASN A 180 -32.31 -0.71 23.05
C ASN A 180 -31.20 0.24 23.51
N ARG A 181 -31.56 1.15 24.41
CA ARG A 181 -30.64 2.12 25.02
C ARG A 181 -30.88 2.17 26.51
N GLY A 182 -29.82 2.36 27.29
CA GLY A 182 -29.97 2.57 28.72
C GLY A 182 -28.68 2.45 29.50
N ILE A 183 -28.82 2.42 30.81
CA ILE A 183 -27.70 2.41 31.74
C ILE A 183 -27.17 0.99 31.93
N THR A 184 -25.85 0.87 31.90
CA THR A 184 -25.10 -0.36 32.12
C THR A 184 -23.97 -0.11 33.13
N ILE A 185 -23.51 -1.19 33.75
CA ILE A 185 -22.52 -1.21 34.83
C ILE A 185 -21.34 -2.04 34.32
N PRO A 186 -20.32 -1.43 33.70
CA PRO A 186 -19.11 -2.14 33.31
C PRO A 186 -18.31 -2.51 34.56
N VAL A 187 -18.08 -3.80 34.77
CA VAL A 187 -17.11 -4.32 35.74
C VAL A 187 -15.89 -4.77 34.97
N LYS A 188 -14.73 -4.20 35.30
CA LYS A 188 -13.50 -4.29 34.52
C LYS A 188 -12.38 -4.86 35.38
N VAL A 189 -11.62 -5.80 34.86
CA VAL A 189 -10.34 -6.24 35.41
C VAL A 189 -9.29 -6.16 34.32
N GLY A 190 -8.08 -5.73 34.64
CA GLY A 190 -7.07 -5.56 33.64
C GLY A 190 -5.67 -5.43 34.19
N VAL A 191 -4.72 -5.27 33.28
CA VAL A 191 -3.30 -5.07 33.55
C VAL A 191 -2.79 -3.96 32.64
N ASP A 192 -2.18 -2.95 33.24
CA ASP A 192 -1.44 -1.92 32.52
C ASP A 192 0.06 -2.25 32.56
N ILE A 193 0.73 -2.18 31.42
CA ILE A 193 2.16 -2.37 31.27
C ILE A 193 2.77 -1.04 30.84
N GLN A 194 3.55 -0.41 31.71
CA GLN A 194 4.27 0.82 31.38
C GLN A 194 5.50 0.50 30.53
N LEU A 195 5.41 0.74 29.21
CA LEU A 195 6.49 0.43 28.28
C LEU A 195 7.62 1.45 28.39
N THR A 196 7.29 2.74 28.27
CA THR A 196 8.19 3.90 28.41
C THR A 196 7.51 4.97 29.29
N PRO A 197 8.13 6.09 29.66
CA PRO A 197 7.43 7.13 30.44
C PRO A 197 6.24 7.76 29.71
N SER A 198 6.20 7.64 28.38
CA SER A 198 5.15 8.24 27.54
C SER A 198 4.18 7.22 26.95
N ILE A 199 4.53 5.93 26.93
CA ILE A 199 3.73 4.88 26.28
C ILE A 199 3.41 3.77 27.29
N ASN A 200 2.15 3.37 27.36
CA ASN A 200 1.71 2.17 28.05
C ASN A 200 1.00 1.21 27.10
N SER A 201 0.95 -0.05 27.49
CA SER A 201 0.07 -1.06 26.91
C SER A 201 -0.93 -1.47 27.98
N SER A 202 -2.11 -1.91 27.58
CA SER A 202 -3.16 -2.37 28.50
C SER A 202 -3.85 -3.61 27.94
N LEU A 203 -4.24 -4.50 28.84
CA LEU A 203 -5.13 -5.62 28.56
C LEU A 203 -6.25 -5.59 29.60
N SER A 204 -7.50 -5.68 29.16
CA SER A 204 -8.65 -5.63 30.04
C SER A 204 -9.74 -6.62 29.62
N PHE A 205 -10.39 -7.19 30.61
CA PHE A 205 -11.64 -7.91 30.48
C PHE A 205 -12.74 -7.04 31.10
N THR A 206 -13.84 -6.84 30.38
CA THR A 206 -15.00 -6.09 30.86
C THR A 206 -16.24 -6.95 30.77
N ALA A 207 -16.99 -7.06 31.86
CA ALA A 207 -18.33 -7.61 31.92
C ALA A 207 -19.35 -6.47 32.02
N GLN A 208 -20.28 -6.40 31.07
CA GLN A 208 -21.30 -5.36 31.02
C GLN A 208 -22.55 -5.80 31.79
N MET A 209 -22.60 -5.50 33.09
CA MET A 209 -23.77 -5.74 33.93
C MET A 209 -24.82 -4.62 33.70
N GLY A 210 -26.04 -4.74 34.21
CA GLY A 210 -27.01 -3.62 34.21
C GLY A 210 -28.38 -3.94 33.62
N ASN A 211 -29.05 -2.91 33.08
CA ASN A 211 -30.48 -2.95 32.78
C ASN A 211 -30.83 -4.08 31.79
N ARG A 212 -31.89 -4.83 32.15
CA ARG A 212 -32.51 -5.82 31.29
C ARG A 212 -32.88 -5.11 29.99
N ASN A 213 -32.46 -5.66 28.86
CA ASN A 213 -32.68 -5.26 27.46
C ASN A 213 -31.55 -4.49 26.76
N VAL A 214 -30.56 -3.88 27.44
CA VAL A 214 -29.48 -3.14 26.73
C VAL A 214 -28.39 -4.09 26.23
N PHE A 215 -27.74 -4.83 27.14
CA PHE A 215 -26.72 -5.83 26.82
C PHE A 215 -27.01 -7.21 27.45
N ASN A 216 -28.24 -7.42 27.96
CA ASN A 216 -28.69 -8.65 28.62
C ASN A 216 -30.23 -8.70 28.58
N SER A 217 -30.88 -9.65 27.92
CA SER A 217 -32.35 -9.81 27.99
C SER A 217 -32.72 -11.24 28.41
N LEU A 218 -33.02 -11.40 29.69
CA LEU A 218 -33.68 -12.60 30.19
C LEU A 218 -35.10 -12.66 29.57
N GLY A 219 -35.28 -13.43 28.49
CA GLY A 219 -36.61 -13.80 27.97
C GLY A 219 -36.88 -13.56 26.49
N ALA A 220 -35.95 -13.02 25.70
CA ALA A 220 -36.09 -13.05 24.24
C ALA A 220 -35.45 -14.33 23.69
N GLU A 221 -36.27 -15.24 23.17
CA GLU A 221 -35.84 -16.56 22.64
C GLU A 221 -35.01 -16.44 21.34
N LYS A 222 -35.11 -15.29 20.66
CA LYS A 222 -34.55 -15.04 19.32
C LYS A 222 -34.12 -13.58 19.12
N ALA A 223 -33.31 -13.05 20.02
CA ALA A 223 -32.63 -11.79 19.78
C ALA A 223 -31.28 -11.88 20.47
N ILE A 224 -30.18 -11.52 19.78
CA ILE A 224 -28.86 -11.32 20.40
C ILE A 224 -29.06 -10.50 21.69
N GLY A 225 -28.91 -11.17 22.83
CA GLY A 225 -29.47 -10.70 24.10
C GLY A 225 -30.49 -11.64 24.74
N GLY A 226 -30.29 -12.96 24.73
CA GLY A 226 -30.92 -13.87 25.70
C GLY A 226 -30.38 -13.63 27.13
N SER A 227 -30.39 -14.66 28.00
CA SER A 227 -29.76 -14.64 29.35
C SER A 227 -28.23 -14.46 29.34
N ALA A 228 -27.68 -13.91 28.26
CA ALA A 228 -26.27 -13.79 28.01
C ALA A 228 -25.74 -12.42 28.46
N LEU A 229 -24.60 -12.45 29.14
CA LEU A 229 -23.82 -11.30 29.56
C LEU A 229 -22.86 -10.91 28.43
N VAL A 230 -22.92 -9.67 27.95
CA VAL A 230 -21.91 -9.16 27.02
C VAL A 230 -20.59 -8.96 27.77
N THR A 231 -19.53 -9.56 27.23
CA THR A 231 -18.18 -9.44 27.74
C THR A 231 -17.23 -9.00 26.63
N THR A 232 -16.19 -8.25 26.98
CA THR A 232 -15.16 -7.82 26.02
C THR A 232 -13.78 -8.13 26.57
N VAL A 233 -12.89 -8.64 25.73
CA VAL A 233 -11.44 -8.66 26.01
C VAL A 233 -10.82 -7.63 25.08
N GLN A 234 -10.13 -6.64 25.64
CA GLN A 234 -9.56 -5.53 24.89
C GLN A 234 -8.10 -5.35 25.25
N ALA A 235 -7.23 -5.32 24.24
CA ALA A 235 -5.83 -4.99 24.36
C ALA A 235 -5.54 -3.69 23.59
N GLY A 236 -4.60 -2.89 24.05
CA GLY A 236 -4.34 -1.61 23.40
C GLY A 236 -3.10 -0.90 23.89
N VAL A 237 -2.81 0.22 23.22
CA VAL A 237 -1.68 1.09 23.51
C VAL A 237 -2.23 2.45 23.91
N GLY A 238 -1.60 3.08 24.89
CA GLY A 238 -1.90 4.44 25.29
C GLY A 238 -0.67 5.32 25.33
N ILE A 239 -0.94 6.61 25.19
CA ILE A 239 0.02 7.68 25.24
C ILE A 239 -0.31 8.58 26.43
N MET A 240 0.72 8.98 27.16
CA MET A 240 0.57 9.82 28.34
C MET A 240 0.90 11.27 28.01
N LEU A 241 -0.13 12.12 27.92
CA LEU A 241 -0.01 13.53 27.62
C LEU A 241 0.15 14.37 28.91
N GLY A 242 1.06 15.32 28.91
CA GLY A 242 1.28 16.24 30.05
C GLY A 242 2.72 16.75 30.14
N LYS A 243 2.96 17.83 30.90
CA LYS A 243 4.31 18.38 31.12
C LYS A 243 5.22 17.34 31.78
N ARG A 244 6.50 17.27 31.36
CA ARG A 244 7.52 16.38 31.96
C ARG A 244 8.02 16.90 33.32
N VAL A 245 7.99 18.22 33.51
CA VAL A 245 8.47 18.88 34.74
C VAL A 245 7.55 18.52 35.91
N GLY A 246 8.12 17.96 36.98
CA GLY A 246 7.37 17.55 38.19
C GLY A 246 6.60 16.23 38.06
N ARG A 247 6.79 15.48 36.97
CA ARG A 247 6.15 14.17 36.79
C ARG A 247 6.75 13.16 37.76
N LYS A 248 5.91 12.37 38.44
CA LYS A 248 6.37 11.30 39.32
C LYS A 248 7.16 10.28 38.49
N LYS A 249 8.37 9.91 38.92
CA LYS A 249 9.15 8.85 38.27
C LYS A 249 8.30 7.58 38.19
N MET A 250 8.21 6.99 37.01
CA MET A 250 7.49 5.75 36.76
C MET A 250 8.50 4.65 36.45
N LYS A 251 8.25 3.44 36.95
CA LYS A 251 9.03 2.28 36.54
C LYS A 251 8.52 1.83 35.17
N THR A 252 9.41 1.70 34.20
CA THR A 252 9.12 1.28 32.83
C THR A 252 9.66 -0.12 32.58
N VAL A 253 9.19 -0.78 31.53
CA VAL A 253 9.75 -2.06 31.07
C VAL A 253 11.01 -1.82 30.26
N PHE A 254 10.99 -0.80 29.40
CA PHE A 254 12.13 -0.41 28.59
C PHE A 254 12.83 0.80 29.21
N SER A 255 14.16 0.82 29.16
CA SER A 255 14.93 2.00 29.52
C SER A 255 14.67 3.12 28.51
N ASP A 256 14.81 4.36 28.95
CA ASP A 256 14.62 5.53 28.10
C ASP A 256 15.54 5.52 26.86
N ASN A 257 16.68 4.81 26.96
CA ASN A 257 17.70 4.72 25.93
C ASN A 257 17.44 3.60 24.89
N MET A 258 16.42 2.76 25.05
CA MET A 258 16.20 1.63 24.14
C MET A 258 15.72 2.05 22.74
N PHE A 259 15.17 3.26 22.60
CA PHE A 259 14.74 3.84 21.32
C PHE A 259 15.58 5.04 20.86
N ALA A 260 16.54 5.45 21.69
CA ALA A 260 17.56 6.45 21.39
C ALA A 260 18.92 5.74 21.40
N GLY A 261 18.99 4.60 20.70
CA GLY A 261 20.21 3.80 20.65
C GLY A 261 21.33 4.60 20.00
N ASP A 262 22.57 4.29 20.42
CA ASP A 262 23.82 4.80 19.90
C ASP A 262 24.03 4.34 18.44
N ILE A 263 23.23 4.88 17.52
CA ILE A 263 23.40 4.70 16.09
C ILE A 263 24.23 5.88 15.63
N ASP A 264 25.44 5.59 15.23
CA ASP A 264 26.46 6.51 14.71
C ASP A 264 27.00 5.80 13.45
N PHE A 265 26.47 6.18 12.29
CA PHE A 265 26.68 5.49 11.02
C PHE A 265 28.08 5.70 10.46
N ASP A 266 28.59 6.93 10.53
CA ASP A 266 29.90 7.35 10.02
C ASP A 266 31.03 7.26 11.07
N LYS A 267 30.67 7.03 12.34
CA LYS A 267 31.57 6.74 13.46
C LYS A 267 32.46 7.92 13.80
N ASP A 268 31.91 9.13 13.73
CA ASP A 268 32.56 10.36 14.12
C ASP A 268 32.43 10.66 15.63
N GLY A 269 31.60 9.89 16.34
CA GLY A 269 31.34 10.00 17.77
C GLY A 269 30.06 10.75 18.13
N ILE A 270 29.28 11.19 17.14
CA ILE A 270 27.99 11.86 17.29
C ILE A 270 26.88 10.93 16.80
N ASN A 271 25.78 10.82 17.55
CA ASN A 271 24.67 9.94 17.15
C ASN A 271 23.89 10.54 15.98
N ASP A 272 23.48 9.71 15.01
CA ASP A 272 22.70 10.04 13.81
C ASP A 272 21.43 10.89 14.09
N ILE A 273 20.88 10.80 15.31
CA ILE A 273 19.67 11.55 15.71
C ILE A 273 19.97 13.05 15.88
N VAL A 274 21.22 13.39 16.22
CA VAL A 274 21.69 14.77 16.46
C VAL A 274 22.77 15.21 15.48
N ASP A 275 23.38 14.28 14.76
CA ASP A 275 24.33 14.53 13.69
C ASP A 275 23.64 15.19 12.47
N ARG A 276 24.24 16.26 11.96
CA ARG A 276 23.81 16.97 10.76
C ARG A 276 24.61 16.57 9.53
N CYS A 277 25.80 16.00 9.72
CA CYS A 277 26.82 15.75 8.74
C CYS A 277 27.15 14.24 8.69
N HIS A 278 26.15 13.46 8.26
CA HIS A 278 26.12 11.97 8.19
C HIS A 278 27.20 11.26 7.34
N GLY A 279 28.29 11.92 6.98
CA GLY A 279 29.38 11.38 6.17
C GLY A 279 30.76 11.82 6.65
N THR A 280 30.88 12.25 7.90
CA THR A 280 32.15 12.73 8.44
C THR A 280 33.10 11.54 8.64
N PRO A 281 34.35 11.58 8.14
CA PRO A 281 35.26 10.46 8.28
C PRO A 281 35.51 10.10 9.75
N SER A 282 35.47 8.81 10.07
CA SER A 282 35.72 8.34 11.44
C SER A 282 37.08 8.83 11.97
N GLY A 283 37.05 9.56 13.09
CA GLY A 283 38.23 10.14 13.74
C GLY A 283 38.58 11.56 13.31
N ALA A 284 37.84 12.17 12.38
CA ALA A 284 37.93 13.59 12.10
C ALA A 284 37.47 14.40 13.34
N PRO A 285 38.10 15.56 13.64
CA PRO A 285 37.60 16.46 14.66
C PRO A 285 36.24 17.02 14.23
N VAL A 286 35.20 16.75 15.02
CA VAL A 286 33.83 17.23 14.75
C VAL A 286 33.31 18.15 15.84
N ASP A 287 32.37 19.01 15.46
CA ASP A 287 31.64 19.88 16.38
C ASP A 287 30.51 19.14 17.12
N GLU A 288 29.70 19.87 17.91
CA GLU A 288 28.59 19.27 18.66
C GLU A 288 27.43 18.75 17.79
N TYR A 289 27.51 18.94 16.46
CA TYR A 289 26.53 18.55 15.47
C TYR A 289 27.06 17.52 14.46
N GLY A 290 28.25 16.94 14.69
CA GLY A 290 28.86 15.93 13.81
C GLY A 290 29.50 16.49 12.53
N CYS A 291 29.60 17.82 12.42
CA CYS A 291 30.24 18.43 11.26
C CYS A 291 31.74 18.62 11.52
N ALA A 292 32.55 18.36 10.51
CA ALA A 292 33.99 18.57 10.59
C ALA A 292 34.33 20.01 10.99
N LEU A 293 35.30 20.15 11.89
CA LEU A 293 35.77 21.46 12.36
C LEU A 293 36.51 22.20 11.23
N ASP A 294 36.13 23.45 10.99
CA ASP A 294 36.77 24.40 10.08
C ASP A 294 37.01 25.68 10.90
N THR A 295 38.24 25.87 11.35
CA THR A 295 38.61 26.85 12.37
C THR A 295 38.64 28.28 11.84
N ASP A 296 39.01 28.49 10.58
CA ASP A 296 39.09 29.82 9.96
C ASP A 296 37.96 30.12 8.96
N GLY A 297 37.16 29.11 8.61
CA GLY A 297 35.95 29.24 7.82
C GLY A 297 36.22 29.41 6.32
N ASP A 298 37.37 28.98 5.82
CA ASP A 298 37.72 29.07 4.40
C ASP A 298 37.05 27.98 3.54
N GLY A 299 36.43 26.99 4.18
CA GLY A 299 35.67 25.91 3.56
C GLY A 299 36.43 24.59 3.43
N VAL A 300 37.68 24.52 3.88
CA VAL A 300 38.45 23.27 4.03
C VAL A 300 38.46 22.88 5.50
N ALA A 301 38.09 21.63 5.81
CA ALA A 301 38.07 21.19 7.20
C ALA A 301 39.50 21.08 7.76
N ASP A 302 39.69 21.38 9.05
CA ASP A 302 40.99 21.42 9.75
C ASP A 302 41.86 20.16 9.58
N TYR A 303 41.24 19.01 9.32
CA TYR A 303 41.93 17.74 9.13
C TYR A 303 42.44 17.52 7.69
N GLU A 304 41.92 18.28 6.73
CA GLU A 304 42.34 18.35 5.32
C GLU A 304 43.12 19.64 5.01
N ASP A 305 43.10 20.62 5.92
CA ASP A 305 43.74 21.92 5.76
C ASP A 305 45.22 21.94 6.18
N LEU A 306 46.12 22.29 5.25
CA LEU A 306 47.55 22.48 5.52
C LEU A 306 47.87 23.84 6.18
N GLU A 307 47.00 24.83 6.05
CA GLU A 307 47.11 26.18 6.62
C GLU A 307 45.86 26.53 7.46
N ILE A 308 45.72 25.90 8.64
CA ILE A 308 44.65 26.08 9.66
C ILE A 308 44.17 27.53 9.92
N HIS A 309 45.00 28.53 9.59
CA HIS A 309 44.69 29.95 9.70
C HIS A 309 45.12 30.70 8.43
N SER A 310 44.44 30.42 7.34
CA SER A 310 44.56 31.10 6.07
C SER A 310 44.32 32.60 6.20
N LEU A 311 45.19 33.39 5.58
CA LEU A 311 45.07 34.86 5.57
C LEU A 311 43.87 35.34 4.75
N THR A 312 43.33 34.48 3.88
CA THR A 312 42.20 34.76 2.99
C THR A 312 41.37 33.49 2.78
N HIS A 313 40.09 33.64 2.43
CA HIS A 313 39.21 32.51 2.08
C HIS A 313 39.43 31.97 0.64
N PHE A 314 40.42 32.48 -0.08
CA PHE A 314 40.78 31.99 -1.41
C PHE A 314 41.86 30.93 -1.23
N VAL A 315 41.47 29.67 -1.00
CA VAL A 315 42.39 28.58 -0.70
C VAL A 315 42.29 27.44 -1.72
N ASP A 316 43.40 26.81 -2.08
CA ASP A 316 43.29 25.61 -2.92
C ASP A 316 42.72 24.40 -2.15
N ASN A 317 42.62 23.24 -2.83
CA ASN A 317 42.04 22.04 -2.24
C ASN A 317 42.80 21.52 -1.01
N ASP A 318 44.03 22.00 -0.77
CA ASP A 318 44.82 21.65 0.40
C ASP A 318 44.76 22.74 1.49
N GLY A 319 43.89 23.75 1.35
CA GLY A 319 43.71 24.83 2.32
C GLY A 319 44.79 25.92 2.31
N ILE A 320 45.67 25.97 1.29
CA ILE A 320 46.75 26.97 1.25
C ILE A 320 46.23 28.30 0.68
N ALA A 321 46.50 29.41 1.38
CA ALA A 321 46.07 30.75 0.97
C ALA A 321 46.67 31.20 -0.37
N LEU A 322 45.80 31.58 -1.30
CA LEU A 322 46.12 32.11 -2.61
C LEU A 322 45.94 33.63 -2.67
N SER A 323 46.72 34.28 -3.54
CA SER A 323 46.44 35.66 -3.90
C SER A 323 45.16 35.74 -4.73
N LYS A 324 44.51 36.92 -4.74
CA LYS A 324 43.31 37.11 -5.56
C LYS A 324 43.63 36.92 -7.05
N GLU A 325 44.81 37.36 -7.48
CA GLU A 325 45.29 37.17 -8.83
C GLU A 325 45.51 35.69 -9.18
N ASP A 326 46.04 34.89 -8.25
CA ASP A 326 46.27 33.45 -8.45
C ASP A 326 44.96 32.64 -8.39
N TRP A 327 44.04 33.02 -7.50
CA TRP A 327 42.68 32.48 -7.44
C TRP A 327 41.94 32.76 -8.74
N ASP A 328 41.95 34.01 -9.19
CA ASP A 328 41.33 34.40 -10.44
C ASP A 328 42.08 33.75 -11.62
N ALA A 329 43.37 33.44 -11.56
CA ALA A 329 44.04 32.69 -12.63
C ALA A 329 43.66 31.19 -12.65
N ARG A 330 43.45 30.58 -11.48
CA ARG A 330 43.06 29.15 -11.33
C ARG A 330 41.59 28.91 -11.62
N TYR A 331 40.73 29.82 -11.19
CA TYR A 331 39.27 29.72 -11.28
C TYR A 331 38.66 30.80 -12.17
N ALA A 332 39.46 31.54 -12.96
CA ALA A 332 38.92 32.36 -14.04
C ALA A 332 38.15 31.44 -14.96
N THR A 333 36.85 31.71 -15.01
CA THR A 333 36.10 31.47 -16.22
C THR A 333 36.74 32.34 -17.30
N THR A 334 37.69 31.78 -18.05
CA THR A 334 37.74 32.12 -19.47
C THR A 334 36.31 32.04 -19.99
N ASP A 335 35.93 32.86 -20.97
CA ASP A 335 34.65 32.73 -21.70
C ASP A 335 34.63 31.39 -22.47
N ALA A 336 34.72 30.30 -21.73
CA ALA A 336 34.60 28.94 -22.16
C ALA A 336 33.11 28.66 -22.19
N ASP A 337 32.66 28.28 -23.39
CA ASP A 337 31.35 27.72 -23.69
C ASP A 337 30.82 26.91 -22.48
N PRO A 338 29.56 27.13 -22.03
CA PRO A 338 28.93 26.41 -20.90
C PRO A 338 29.05 24.87 -20.91
N ASN A 339 29.52 24.28 -22.00
CA ASN A 339 29.88 22.88 -22.14
C ASN A 339 31.24 22.47 -21.53
N SER A 340 32.09 23.39 -21.06
CA SER A 340 33.43 23.03 -20.56
C SER A 340 33.45 22.47 -19.13
N TYR A 341 32.40 22.69 -18.32
CA TYR A 341 32.29 22.12 -16.97
C TYR A 341 32.06 20.61 -16.95
N ILE A 342 31.79 19.99 -18.10
CA ILE A 342 31.57 18.55 -18.22
C ILE A 342 32.88 17.76 -18.08
N LEU A 343 34.05 18.41 -18.21
CA LEU A 343 35.35 17.72 -18.18
C LEU A 343 35.98 17.53 -16.79
N ASP A 344 35.70 18.37 -15.79
CA ASP A 344 36.31 18.19 -14.45
C ASP A 344 35.63 17.07 -13.63
N TYR A 345 34.33 16.85 -13.81
CA TYR A 345 33.64 15.69 -13.23
C TYR A 345 34.12 14.35 -13.81
N ALA A 346 34.73 14.36 -15.00
CA ALA A 346 35.27 13.16 -15.64
C ALA A 346 36.63 12.73 -15.08
N VAL A 347 37.37 13.61 -14.38
CA VAL A 347 38.72 13.31 -13.87
C VAL A 347 38.67 12.62 -12.50
N ILE A 348 37.72 12.96 -11.61
CA ILE A 348 37.60 12.30 -10.29
C ILE A 348 37.08 10.85 -10.42
N VAL A 349 36.26 10.57 -11.44
CA VAL A 349 35.78 9.21 -11.73
C VAL A 349 36.87 8.33 -12.38
N ALA A 350 38.02 8.90 -12.77
CA ALA A 350 39.08 8.16 -13.44
C ALA A 350 40.07 7.44 -12.50
N GLU A 351 40.03 7.66 -11.18
CA GLU A 351 40.93 6.95 -10.23
C GLU A 351 40.33 5.68 -9.59
N PHE A 352 39.02 5.52 -9.62
CA PHE A 352 38.39 4.26 -9.23
C PHE A 352 38.20 3.36 -10.44
N THR A 353 39.22 2.52 -10.69
CA THR A 353 39.07 1.43 -11.65
C THR A 353 37.92 0.49 -11.23
N PRO A 354 37.25 -0.18 -12.18
CA PRO A 354 36.26 -1.23 -11.88
C PRO A 354 36.77 -2.29 -10.88
N GLU A 355 38.08 -2.51 -10.81
CA GLU A 355 38.72 -3.45 -9.87
C GLU A 355 38.74 -2.93 -8.42
N HIS A 356 38.82 -1.61 -8.20
CA HIS A 356 38.68 -1.03 -6.86
C HIS A 356 37.25 -1.20 -6.34
N TYR A 357 36.27 -0.97 -7.22
CA TYR A 357 34.86 -1.13 -6.90
C TYR A 357 34.50 -2.60 -6.59
N LYS A 358 35.06 -3.54 -7.37
CA LYS A 358 34.91 -4.98 -7.15
C LYS A 358 35.50 -5.43 -5.80
N LYS A 359 36.70 -4.96 -5.45
CA LYS A 359 37.32 -5.28 -4.15
C LYS A 359 36.52 -4.77 -2.95
N MET A 360 35.91 -3.60 -3.05
CA MET A 360 35.04 -3.06 -1.99
C MET A 360 33.78 -3.92 -1.80
N LEU A 361 33.15 -4.35 -2.89
CA LEU A 361 31.95 -5.21 -2.85
C LEU A 361 32.27 -6.62 -2.32
N GLU A 362 33.42 -7.17 -2.68
CA GLU A 362 33.92 -8.45 -2.16
C GLU A 362 34.24 -8.38 -0.65
N ALA A 363 34.83 -7.26 -0.17
CA ALA A 363 35.15 -7.06 1.24
C ALA A 363 33.91 -6.92 2.14
N ALA A 364 32.79 -6.41 1.60
CA ALA A 364 31.52 -6.27 2.30
C ALA A 364 30.67 -7.56 2.31
N GLY A 365 31.11 -8.64 1.65
CA GLY A 365 30.37 -9.90 1.55
C GLY A 365 29.07 -9.80 0.74
N ASN A 366 28.89 -8.70 0.00
CA ASN A 366 27.68 -8.37 -0.75
C ASN A 366 27.94 -8.66 -2.23
N THR A 367 27.68 -9.89 -2.66
CA THR A 367 27.81 -10.25 -4.07
C THR A 367 26.52 -9.90 -4.80
N ALA A 368 26.64 -9.19 -5.94
CA ALA A 368 25.52 -8.81 -6.81
C ALA A 368 24.58 -10.00 -7.09
N GLU A 369 25.17 -11.18 -7.32
CA GLU A 369 24.50 -12.45 -7.60
C GLU A 369 23.51 -12.91 -6.51
N LYS A 370 23.79 -12.66 -5.21
CA LYS A 370 22.89 -13.08 -4.10
C LYS A 370 21.73 -12.13 -3.87
N SER A 371 21.96 -10.84 -4.08
CA SER A 371 20.94 -9.79 -3.98
C SER A 371 19.96 -9.86 -5.15
N GLU A 372 20.46 -10.13 -6.35
CA GLU A 372 19.68 -10.20 -7.58
C GLU A 372 18.79 -11.44 -7.62
N ASP A 373 19.30 -12.64 -7.29
CA ASP A 373 18.49 -13.87 -7.30
C ASP A 373 17.30 -13.80 -6.33
N LYS A 374 17.50 -13.19 -5.15
CA LYS A 374 16.44 -13.00 -4.15
C LYS A 374 15.39 -11.97 -4.59
N ALA A 375 15.79 -10.94 -5.31
CA ALA A 375 14.89 -9.94 -5.87
C ALA A 375 14.07 -10.51 -7.04
N LEU A 376 14.74 -11.22 -7.95
CA LEU A 376 14.14 -11.86 -9.12
C LEU A 376 13.10 -12.91 -8.73
N LYS A 377 13.39 -13.73 -7.71
CA LYS A 377 12.47 -14.75 -7.20
C LYS A 377 11.20 -14.16 -6.57
N ARG A 378 11.30 -13.02 -5.90
CA ARG A 378 10.15 -12.29 -5.33
C ARG A 378 9.32 -11.60 -6.41
N LEU A 379 9.98 -11.02 -7.41
CA LEU A 379 9.33 -10.36 -8.54
C LEU A 379 8.50 -11.38 -9.35
N ASN A 380 9.10 -12.51 -9.71
CA ASN A 380 8.43 -13.58 -10.46
C ASN A 380 7.22 -14.17 -9.72
N ALA A 381 7.31 -14.34 -8.38
CA ALA A 381 6.20 -14.82 -7.56
C ALA A 381 5.04 -13.81 -7.46
N SER A 382 5.34 -12.51 -7.46
CA SER A 382 4.33 -11.44 -7.44
C SER A 382 3.62 -11.28 -8.79
N MET A 383 4.32 -11.57 -9.89
CA MET A 383 3.80 -11.45 -11.25
C MET A 383 2.95 -12.63 -11.70
N ALA A 384 3.25 -13.86 -11.23
CA ALA A 384 2.48 -15.05 -11.57
C ALA A 384 1.04 -15.05 -10.98
N ASN A 385 0.79 -14.32 -9.89
CA ASN A 385 -0.49 -14.32 -9.16
C ASN A 385 -1.34 -13.05 -9.39
N ALA A 386 -0.91 -12.14 -10.26
CA ALA A 386 -1.62 -10.89 -10.50
C ALA A 386 -2.73 -11.07 -11.55
N VAL A 387 -3.96 -10.71 -11.20
CA VAL A 387 -5.10 -10.70 -12.15
C VAL A 387 -5.12 -9.36 -12.89
N LEU A 388 -4.81 -9.40 -14.19
CA LEU A 388 -4.90 -8.27 -15.11
C LEU A 388 -6.27 -8.26 -15.78
N THR A 389 -6.88 -7.07 -15.84
CA THR A 389 -8.19 -6.84 -16.48
C THR A 389 -8.21 -5.49 -17.18
N TYR A 390 -8.98 -5.37 -18.26
CA TYR A 390 -9.06 -4.20 -19.12
C TYR A 390 -10.51 -3.75 -19.30
N ARG A 391 -10.75 -2.44 -19.46
CA ARG A 391 -12.08 -1.87 -19.71
C ARG A 391 -11.98 -0.66 -20.63
N VAL A 392 -12.94 -0.47 -21.52
CA VAL A 392 -13.06 0.76 -22.32
C VAL A 392 -13.78 1.83 -21.49
N GLN A 393 -13.17 3.01 -21.32
CA GLN A 393 -13.81 4.16 -20.68
C GLN A 393 -14.32 5.11 -21.77
N TYR A 394 -15.62 5.37 -21.78
CA TYR A 394 -16.26 6.19 -22.82
C TYR A 394 -16.35 7.67 -22.46
N GLY A 395 -16.15 8.04 -21.19
CA GLY A 395 -16.14 9.44 -20.76
C GLY A 395 -16.42 9.63 -19.26
N VAL A 396 -16.38 10.90 -18.84
CA VAL A 396 -16.71 11.34 -17.48
C VAL A 396 -17.78 12.42 -17.59
N PHE A 397 -18.97 12.18 -17.03
CA PHE A 397 -20.11 13.08 -17.16
C PHE A 397 -20.63 13.54 -15.80
N SER A 398 -21.20 14.75 -15.78
CA SER A 398 -22.05 15.19 -14.66
C SER A 398 -23.44 14.57 -14.84
N GLU A 399 -24.12 14.28 -13.72
CA GLU A 399 -25.38 13.50 -13.61
C GLU A 399 -26.50 13.88 -14.60
N ASN A 400 -26.45 15.08 -15.19
CA ASN A 400 -27.45 15.63 -16.11
C ASN A 400 -27.24 15.32 -17.62
N GLN A 401 -26.22 14.56 -18.01
CA GLN A 401 -25.93 14.26 -19.43
C GLN A 401 -25.75 12.76 -19.72
N LYS A 402 -26.72 11.92 -19.32
CA LYS A 402 -26.72 10.49 -19.67
C LYS A 402 -27.09 10.30 -21.16
N PRO A 403 -26.30 9.61 -21.98
CA PRO A 403 -26.72 9.16 -23.32
C PRO A 403 -27.78 8.05 -23.19
N ASP A 404 -28.89 8.17 -23.91
CA ASP A 404 -29.91 7.12 -23.97
C ASP A 404 -29.44 5.97 -24.88
N ASN A 405 -29.63 4.72 -24.44
CA ASN A 405 -29.40 3.43 -25.13
C ASN A 405 -28.03 2.72 -25.11
N VAL A 406 -27.20 2.84 -24.06
CA VAL A 406 -26.05 1.92 -23.90
C VAL A 406 -25.97 1.35 -22.48
N ALA A 407 -25.83 0.02 -22.34
CA ALA A 407 -25.63 -0.68 -21.07
C ALA A 407 -24.20 -0.44 -20.56
N LEU A 408 -24.02 0.63 -19.79
CA LEU A 408 -22.72 1.08 -19.29
C LEU A 408 -22.67 0.93 -17.76
N GLU A 409 -21.56 0.42 -17.23
CA GLU A 409 -21.28 0.46 -15.79
C GLU A 409 -20.84 1.87 -15.40
N THR A 410 -21.33 2.35 -14.25
CA THR A 410 -20.94 3.65 -13.70
C THR A 410 -20.04 3.45 -12.49
N ILE A 411 -18.85 4.04 -12.52
CA ILE A 411 -17.93 4.07 -11.38
C ILE A 411 -17.98 5.49 -10.82
N SER A 412 -18.49 5.63 -9.59
CA SER A 412 -18.53 6.90 -8.87
C SER A 412 -17.13 7.27 -8.40
N ASP A 413 -16.67 8.47 -8.73
CA ASP A 413 -15.51 9.07 -8.08
C ASP A 413 -15.93 9.98 -6.91
N ASN A 414 -15.05 10.13 -5.92
CA ASN A 414 -15.30 10.87 -4.68
C ASN A 414 -15.61 12.38 -4.86
N ASN A 415 -15.58 12.89 -6.10
CA ASN A 415 -15.83 14.28 -6.46
C ASN A 415 -17.18 14.50 -7.17
N GLY A 416 -18.07 13.50 -7.22
CA GLY A 416 -19.43 13.64 -7.78
C GLY A 416 -19.50 13.57 -9.30
N LEU A 417 -18.46 13.05 -9.95
CA LEU A 417 -18.41 12.78 -11.40
C LEU A 417 -18.61 11.28 -11.65
N LEU A 418 -19.41 10.93 -12.67
CA LEU A 418 -19.66 9.54 -13.06
C LEU A 418 -18.80 9.15 -14.25
N ARG A 419 -18.00 8.09 -14.09
CA ARG A 419 -17.22 7.49 -15.17
C ARG A 419 -18.00 6.36 -15.79
N PHE A 420 -18.19 6.42 -17.10
CA PHE A 420 -18.88 5.38 -17.85
C PHE A 420 -17.85 4.44 -18.45
N VAL A 421 -17.95 3.15 -18.09
CA VAL A 421 -17.05 2.10 -18.54
C VAL A 421 -17.81 0.92 -19.13
N GLY A 422 -17.17 0.26 -20.09
CA GLY A 422 -17.62 -0.98 -20.68
C GLY A 422 -17.33 -2.21 -19.80
N PRO A 423 -17.74 -3.40 -20.26
CA PRO A 423 -17.46 -4.68 -19.61
C PRO A 423 -15.96 -4.93 -19.38
N THR A 424 -15.66 -5.83 -18.44
CA THR A 424 -14.29 -6.27 -18.17
C THR A 424 -13.81 -7.27 -19.22
N HIS A 425 -12.64 -7.01 -19.80
CA HIS A 425 -11.91 -7.90 -20.71
C HIS A 425 -10.65 -8.45 -20.07
N ASN A 426 -10.21 -9.62 -20.53
CA ASN A 426 -9.05 -10.32 -19.95
C ASN A 426 -7.74 -10.01 -20.67
N ASN A 427 -7.81 -9.41 -21.86
CA ASN A 427 -6.66 -9.05 -22.68
C ASN A 427 -6.91 -7.73 -23.43
N THR A 428 -5.83 -7.14 -23.94
CA THR A 428 -5.88 -5.88 -24.68
C THR A 428 -6.56 -5.99 -26.05
N THR A 429 -6.54 -7.18 -26.67
CA THR A 429 -7.15 -7.42 -27.98
C THR A 429 -8.68 -7.32 -27.92
N GLU A 430 -9.31 -7.93 -26.93
CA GLU A 430 -10.75 -7.87 -26.69
C GLU A 430 -11.20 -6.44 -26.38
N ALA A 431 -10.48 -5.75 -25.49
CA ALA A 431 -10.77 -4.35 -25.17
C ALA A 431 -10.60 -3.41 -26.37
N ARG A 432 -9.66 -3.70 -27.28
CA ARG A 432 -9.45 -2.90 -28.49
C ARG A 432 -10.53 -3.11 -29.55
N ALA A 433 -11.04 -4.35 -29.70
CA ALA A 433 -12.17 -4.61 -30.59
C ALA A 433 -13.43 -3.86 -30.13
N GLU A 434 -13.65 -3.74 -28.82
CA GLU A 434 -14.74 -2.92 -28.27
C GLU A 434 -14.50 -1.42 -28.49
N LEU A 435 -13.28 -0.94 -28.26
CA LEU A 435 -12.92 0.46 -28.47
C LEU A 435 -13.21 0.88 -29.92
N GLU A 436 -12.72 0.11 -30.89
CA GLU A 436 -12.87 0.38 -32.32
C GLU A 436 -14.35 0.38 -32.74
N TYR A 437 -15.16 -0.53 -32.20
CA TYR A 437 -16.62 -0.51 -32.41
C TYR A 437 -17.27 0.73 -31.80
N SER A 438 -16.86 1.15 -30.60
CA SER A 438 -17.48 2.27 -29.89
C SER A 438 -17.13 3.65 -30.48
N GLU A 439 -15.87 3.85 -30.90
CA GLU A 439 -15.40 5.06 -31.60
C GLU A 439 -16.13 5.23 -32.93
N ALA A 440 -16.46 4.14 -33.62
CA ALA A 440 -17.18 4.18 -34.89
C ALA A 440 -18.68 4.50 -34.74
N VAL A 441 -19.27 4.29 -33.55
CA VAL A 441 -20.72 4.37 -33.34
C VAL A 441 -21.13 5.62 -32.58
N TRP A 442 -20.45 5.98 -31.48
CA TRP A 442 -20.91 7.07 -30.62
C TRP A 442 -19.88 7.68 -29.63
N ALA A 443 -18.70 7.10 -29.46
CA ALA A 443 -17.76 7.46 -28.39
C ALA A 443 -16.35 7.77 -28.91
N ASP A 444 -16.23 8.87 -29.64
CA ASP A 444 -15.03 9.31 -30.36
C ASP A 444 -13.81 9.58 -29.46
N ASP A 445 -14.03 9.82 -28.15
CA ASP A 445 -12.99 10.11 -27.13
C ASP A 445 -12.76 8.93 -26.16
N ALA A 446 -13.22 7.72 -26.50
CA ALA A 446 -13.07 6.55 -25.65
C ALA A 446 -11.61 6.07 -25.57
N PHE A 447 -11.22 5.42 -24.48
CA PHE A 447 -9.88 4.84 -24.35
C PHE A 447 -9.84 3.63 -23.40
N ILE A 448 -8.86 2.75 -23.60
CA ILE A 448 -8.68 1.55 -22.78
C ILE A 448 -8.03 1.92 -21.44
N THR A 449 -8.53 1.33 -20.37
CA THR A 449 -7.97 1.40 -19.01
C THR A 449 -7.61 0.02 -18.51
N ALA A 450 -6.48 -0.09 -17.80
CA ALA A 450 -5.95 -1.34 -17.29
C ALA A 450 -5.98 -1.38 -15.75
N TYR A 451 -6.23 -2.57 -15.20
CA TYR A 451 -6.34 -2.80 -13.76
C TYR A 451 -5.55 -4.06 -13.36
N ARG A 452 -4.78 -3.95 -12.28
CA ARG A 452 -4.12 -5.06 -11.59
C ARG A 452 -4.77 -5.29 -10.24
N ASN A 453 -5.34 -6.47 -10.03
CA ASN A 453 -6.07 -6.83 -8.80
C ASN A 453 -7.14 -5.77 -8.42
N GLY A 454 -7.86 -5.25 -9.43
CA GLY A 454 -8.90 -4.22 -9.26
C GLY A 454 -8.40 -2.78 -9.11
N LYS A 455 -7.09 -2.52 -9.05
CA LYS A 455 -6.52 -1.16 -9.00
C LYS A 455 -6.02 -0.71 -10.36
N ARG A 456 -6.37 0.51 -10.78
CA ARG A 456 -5.95 1.10 -12.06
C ARG A 456 -4.42 1.24 -12.11
N ILE A 457 -3.83 0.83 -13.22
CA ILE A 457 -2.40 0.95 -13.52
C ILE A 457 -2.19 1.67 -14.86
N PRO A 458 -1.01 2.27 -15.11
CA PRO A 458 -0.67 2.83 -16.42
C PRO A 458 -0.69 1.75 -17.52
N MET A 459 -1.09 2.13 -18.74
CA MET A 459 -1.19 1.19 -19.86
C MET A 459 0.17 0.58 -20.23
N ALA A 460 1.25 1.35 -20.12
CA ALA A 460 2.61 0.86 -20.35
C ALA A 460 3.00 -0.26 -19.36
N GLU A 461 2.61 -0.11 -18.08
CA GLU A 461 2.82 -1.15 -17.06
C GLU A 461 1.99 -2.41 -17.39
N ALA A 462 0.75 -2.25 -17.85
CA ALA A 462 -0.13 -3.36 -18.19
C ALA A 462 0.38 -4.16 -19.41
N ILE A 463 0.82 -3.49 -20.47
CA ILE A 463 1.37 -4.11 -21.68
C ILE A 463 2.63 -4.92 -21.34
N GLY A 464 3.52 -4.36 -20.52
CA GLY A 464 4.72 -5.06 -20.06
C GLY A 464 4.37 -6.34 -19.28
N LEU A 465 3.35 -6.28 -18.42
CA LEU A 465 2.90 -7.44 -17.63
C LEU A 465 2.16 -8.50 -18.48
N GLU A 466 1.38 -8.09 -19.48
CA GLU A 466 0.67 -9.01 -20.39
C GLU A 466 1.64 -9.76 -21.32
N ALA A 467 2.66 -9.08 -21.83
CA ALA A 467 3.75 -9.70 -22.58
C ALA A 467 4.51 -10.75 -21.73
N HIS A 468 4.72 -10.43 -20.45
CA HIS A 468 5.38 -11.34 -19.51
C HIS A 468 4.51 -12.55 -19.12
N ARG A 469 3.18 -12.38 -18.97
CA ARG A 469 2.21 -13.47 -18.73
C ARG A 469 2.19 -14.48 -19.88
N SER A 470 2.28 -13.98 -21.11
CA SER A 470 2.31 -14.79 -22.34
C SER A 470 3.58 -15.65 -22.42
N PHE A 471 4.65 -15.22 -21.77
CA PHE A 471 5.91 -15.97 -21.67
C PHE A 471 5.89 -17.09 -20.61
N ILE A 472 5.02 -17.01 -19.60
CA ILE A 472 4.99 -17.93 -18.44
C ILE A 472 3.86 -18.98 -18.55
N SER A 473 2.84 -18.78 -19.38
CA SER A 473 1.75 -19.74 -19.61
C SER A 473 1.80 -20.37 -21.02
N PRO A 474 2.58 -21.43 -21.26
CA PRO A 474 2.27 -22.35 -22.34
C PRO A 474 0.97 -23.10 -21.96
N THR A 475 0.00 -23.06 -22.85
CA THR A 475 -1.36 -23.58 -22.67
C THR A 475 -1.38 -25.05 -22.23
N THR A 476 -1.85 -25.32 -21.00
CA THR A 476 -2.36 -26.64 -20.63
C THR A 476 -3.79 -26.78 -21.14
N ASN A 477 -3.93 -27.35 -22.35
CA ASN A 477 -4.95 -28.31 -22.77
C ASN A 477 -5.13 -28.29 -24.29
N ALA A 478 -4.39 -29.16 -24.98
CA ALA A 478 -4.88 -29.82 -26.18
C ALA A 478 -4.35 -31.27 -26.18
N PRO A 479 -5.17 -32.27 -26.59
CA PRO A 479 -4.85 -33.68 -26.43
C PRO A 479 -3.80 -34.15 -27.43
N GLU A 480 -3.10 -35.23 -27.06
CA GLU A 480 -2.20 -36.03 -27.91
C GLU A 480 -2.70 -36.11 -29.36
N ALA A 481 -1.96 -35.48 -30.27
CA ALA A 481 -2.05 -35.71 -31.69
C ALA A 481 -0.63 -35.93 -32.23
N ALA A 482 -0.49 -37.07 -32.89
CA ALA A 482 0.75 -37.64 -33.40
C ALA A 482 1.55 -36.69 -34.31
N GLU A 483 2.86 -36.93 -34.29
CA GLU A 483 3.88 -36.43 -35.19
C GLU A 483 3.37 -36.14 -36.61
N THR A 484 3.45 -34.87 -37.02
CA THR A 484 3.82 -34.51 -38.39
C THR A 484 4.42 -33.11 -38.38
N ALA A 485 5.68 -33.02 -38.81
CA ALA A 485 6.42 -31.77 -38.92
C ALA A 485 5.88 -30.89 -40.06
N PRO A 486 5.84 -29.55 -39.91
CA PRO A 486 5.77 -28.65 -41.04
C PRO A 486 7.15 -28.06 -41.34
N SER A 487 7.67 -28.39 -42.52
CA SER A 487 8.79 -27.75 -43.20
C SER A 487 8.50 -26.25 -43.44
N LYS A 488 9.37 -25.37 -42.93
CA LYS A 488 9.52 -24.01 -43.46
C LYS A 488 10.52 -24.06 -44.62
N GLU A 489 10.11 -23.57 -45.78
CA GLU A 489 11.03 -23.28 -46.89
C GLU A 489 12.09 -22.28 -46.39
N VAL A 490 13.36 -22.64 -46.56
CA VAL A 490 14.52 -21.84 -46.16
C VAL A 490 14.95 -21.02 -47.36
N SER A 491 14.83 -19.69 -47.29
CA SER A 491 15.42 -18.79 -48.29
C SER A 491 16.94 -18.76 -48.11
N GLU A 492 17.69 -18.95 -49.19
CA GLU A 492 19.18 -18.96 -49.22
C GLU A 492 19.79 -17.55 -49.38
N ALA A 493 18.98 -16.49 -49.42
CA ALA A 493 19.46 -15.12 -49.59
C ALA A 493 19.79 -14.42 -48.25
N PRO A 494 20.85 -13.60 -48.17
CA PRO A 494 21.19 -12.83 -46.99
C PRO A 494 20.16 -11.72 -46.72
N VAL A 495 19.76 -11.55 -45.46
CA VAL A 495 18.78 -10.55 -45.03
C VAL A 495 19.48 -9.42 -44.27
N TYR A 496 19.29 -8.18 -44.70
CA TYR A 496 19.92 -7.01 -44.11
C TYR A 496 19.02 -6.34 -43.07
N ARG A 497 19.60 -5.85 -41.97
CA ARG A 497 18.90 -5.06 -40.93
C ARG A 497 19.81 -3.95 -40.43
N ILE A 498 19.23 -2.90 -39.86
CA ILE A 498 19.99 -1.84 -39.18
C ILE A 498 19.79 -1.99 -37.68
N GLN A 499 20.88 -2.15 -36.94
CA GLN A 499 20.87 -2.10 -35.50
C GLN A 499 20.92 -0.63 -35.04
N LEU A 500 19.92 -0.23 -34.26
CA LEU A 500 19.74 1.14 -33.78
C LEU A 500 20.43 1.40 -32.44
N GLY A 501 20.60 0.35 -31.63
CA GLY A 501 21.27 0.46 -30.34
C GLY A 501 21.07 -0.78 -29.48
N ARG A 502 21.90 -0.88 -28.43
CA ARG A 502 21.79 -1.89 -27.38
C ARG A 502 21.77 -1.18 -26.04
N PHE A 503 20.74 -1.45 -25.23
CA PHE A 503 20.51 -0.75 -23.97
C PHE A 503 20.38 -1.76 -22.84
N SER A 504 21.06 -1.50 -21.72
CA SER A 504 20.96 -2.30 -20.49
C SER A 504 19.73 -1.98 -19.64
N ASP A 505 19.04 -0.88 -19.96
CA ASP A 505 17.86 -0.39 -19.25
C ASP A 505 16.87 0.25 -20.24
N MET A 506 15.76 0.83 -19.75
CA MET A 506 14.76 1.53 -20.57
C MET A 506 15.41 2.63 -21.43
N ILE A 507 15.02 2.68 -22.71
CA ILE A 507 15.52 3.70 -23.64
C ILE A 507 15.05 5.10 -23.21
N PRO A 508 15.94 6.10 -23.19
CA PRO A 508 15.58 7.49 -22.89
C PRO A 508 14.46 8.01 -23.80
N VAL A 509 13.61 8.90 -23.28
CA VAL A 509 12.39 9.38 -23.96
C VAL A 509 12.69 10.01 -25.32
N ASN A 510 13.79 10.76 -25.46
CA ASN A 510 14.22 11.33 -26.73
C ASN A 510 14.57 10.26 -27.78
N ILE A 511 15.20 9.16 -27.38
CA ILE A 511 15.50 8.02 -28.27
C ILE A 511 14.22 7.26 -28.63
N PHE A 512 13.29 7.14 -27.68
CA PHE A 512 11.99 6.54 -27.93
C PHE A 512 11.17 7.32 -28.97
N GLU A 513 11.10 8.65 -28.87
CA GLU A 513 10.42 9.49 -29.86
C GLU A 513 11.02 9.35 -31.27
N MET A 514 12.35 9.21 -31.35
CA MET A 514 13.05 8.92 -32.61
C MET A 514 12.69 7.54 -33.17
N PHE A 515 12.57 6.51 -32.32
CA PHE A 515 12.17 5.17 -32.74
C PHE A 515 10.71 5.09 -33.20
N ILE A 516 9.82 5.86 -32.58
CA ILE A 516 8.43 6.01 -33.05
C ILE A 516 8.38 6.69 -34.41
N THR A 517 9.21 7.71 -34.63
CA THR A 517 9.31 8.41 -35.92
C THR A 517 9.79 7.49 -37.05
N LEU A 518 10.66 6.52 -36.73
CA LEU A 518 11.13 5.52 -37.70
C LEU A 518 10.00 4.56 -38.15
N GLY A 519 9.08 4.21 -37.25
CA GLY A 519 7.88 3.41 -37.57
C GLY A 519 8.11 1.92 -37.85
N ASP A 520 9.37 1.48 -37.98
CA ASP A 520 9.76 0.12 -38.37
C ASP A 520 10.76 -0.53 -37.40
N VAL A 521 10.61 -0.29 -36.09
CA VAL A 521 11.55 -0.78 -35.06
C VAL A 521 11.08 -2.07 -34.37
N LYS A 522 11.97 -3.06 -34.28
CA LYS A 522 11.81 -4.34 -33.57
C LYS A 522 12.79 -4.43 -32.41
N GLN A 523 12.32 -4.93 -31.28
CA GLN A 523 13.13 -5.18 -30.08
C GLN A 523 13.43 -6.67 -29.94
N VAL A 524 14.68 -6.99 -29.61
CA VAL A 524 15.15 -8.34 -29.29
C VAL A 524 15.79 -8.30 -27.91
N ILE A 525 15.40 -9.25 -27.05
CA ILE A 525 15.94 -9.40 -25.70
C ILE A 525 17.08 -10.41 -25.76
N GLU A 526 18.27 -10.01 -25.30
CA GLU A 526 19.43 -10.90 -25.23
C GLU A 526 19.45 -11.70 -23.92
N MET A 527 20.15 -12.84 -23.90
CA MET A 527 20.23 -13.71 -22.72
C MET A 527 20.89 -13.03 -21.50
N ASP A 528 21.65 -11.95 -21.73
CA ASP A 528 22.25 -11.11 -20.70
C ASP A 528 21.32 -10.00 -20.19
N GLY A 529 20.05 -10.01 -20.60
CA GLY A 529 19.02 -9.07 -20.14
C GLY A 529 19.04 -7.71 -20.83
N THR A 530 19.93 -7.49 -21.80
CA THR A 530 19.97 -6.24 -22.57
C THR A 530 19.02 -6.25 -23.76
N TYR A 531 18.58 -5.06 -24.17
CA TYR A 531 17.64 -4.85 -25.27
C TYR A 531 18.35 -4.35 -26.51
N ARG A 532 18.24 -5.10 -27.61
CA ARG A 532 18.76 -4.68 -28.91
C ARG A 532 17.61 -4.28 -29.83
N TYR A 533 17.74 -3.12 -30.45
CA TYR A 533 16.72 -2.57 -31.34
C TYR A 533 17.20 -2.62 -32.78
N PHE A 534 16.33 -3.08 -33.68
CA PHE A 534 16.60 -3.23 -35.11
C PHE A 534 15.49 -2.60 -35.95
N THR A 535 15.79 -2.20 -37.17
CA THR A 535 14.76 -1.92 -38.17
C THR A 535 14.12 -3.22 -38.70
N THR A 536 13.11 -3.10 -39.56
CA THR A 536 12.67 -4.22 -40.41
C THR A 536 13.78 -4.73 -41.32
N SER A 537 13.60 -5.94 -41.87
CA SER A 537 14.52 -6.53 -42.83
C SER A 537 14.43 -5.86 -44.19
N TYR A 538 15.57 -5.74 -44.86
CA TYR A 538 15.70 -5.30 -46.25
C TYR A 538 16.34 -6.41 -47.07
N ASP A 539 15.85 -6.59 -48.30
CA ASP A 539 16.29 -7.66 -49.19
C ASP A 539 17.56 -7.29 -49.99
N ASN A 540 17.95 -6.01 -50.00
CA ASN A 540 19.12 -5.50 -50.72
C ASN A 540 19.96 -4.55 -49.85
N GLU A 541 21.29 -4.70 -49.93
CA GLU A 541 22.26 -3.86 -49.23
C GLU A 541 22.12 -2.36 -49.60
N ALA A 542 21.82 -2.04 -50.87
CA ALA A 542 21.70 -0.65 -51.31
C ALA A 542 20.54 0.08 -50.61
N GLU A 543 19.42 -0.61 -50.41
CA GLU A 543 18.24 -0.08 -49.71
C GLU A 543 18.52 0.06 -48.21
N ALA A 544 19.15 -0.95 -47.61
CA ALA A 544 19.57 -0.90 -46.22
C ALA A 544 20.57 0.24 -45.95
N ARG A 545 21.44 0.59 -46.90
CA ARG A 545 22.37 1.73 -46.77
C ARG A 545 21.65 3.07 -46.80
N LEU A 546 20.73 3.26 -47.74
CA LEU A 546 19.93 4.50 -47.81
C LEU A 546 19.11 4.74 -46.54
N ARG A 547 18.55 3.65 -45.99
CA ARG A 547 17.84 3.72 -44.71
C ARG A 547 18.80 4.02 -43.54
N LEU A 548 20.00 3.44 -43.52
CA LEU A 548 21.00 3.70 -42.49
C LEU A 548 21.41 5.18 -42.46
N ASP A 549 21.59 5.81 -43.61
CA ASP A 549 21.90 7.23 -43.70
C ASP A 549 20.74 8.09 -43.14
N SER A 550 19.49 7.73 -43.47
CA SER A 550 18.30 8.40 -42.94
C SER A 550 18.17 8.27 -41.41
N VAL A 551 18.57 7.12 -40.85
CA VAL A 551 18.59 6.86 -39.40
C VAL A 551 19.65 7.72 -38.70
N LYS A 552 20.80 7.91 -39.34
CA LYS A 552 21.88 8.76 -38.82
C LYS A 552 21.51 10.24 -38.86
N ASP A 553 20.85 10.69 -39.93
CA ASP A 553 20.37 12.07 -40.06
C ASP A 553 19.30 12.43 -39.02
N LEU A 554 18.55 11.43 -38.53
CA LEU A 554 17.59 11.59 -37.43
C LEU A 554 18.26 11.74 -36.05
N GLY A 555 19.57 11.53 -35.95
CA GLY A 555 20.36 11.72 -34.72
C GLY A 555 20.87 10.43 -34.06
N ILE A 556 20.68 9.26 -34.68
CA ILE A 556 21.22 7.97 -34.18
C ILE A 556 22.57 7.70 -34.84
N SER A 557 23.61 8.44 -34.43
CA SER A 557 24.94 8.39 -35.06
C SER A 557 25.58 6.99 -35.05
N ASP A 558 25.28 6.22 -34.01
CA ASP A 558 25.92 4.94 -33.71
C ASP A 558 25.22 3.74 -34.35
N ALA A 559 24.16 3.97 -35.13
CA ALA A 559 23.48 2.91 -35.87
C ALA A 559 24.40 2.28 -36.92
N PHE A 560 24.30 0.96 -37.10
CA PHE A 560 25.08 0.21 -38.08
C PHE A 560 24.30 -0.97 -38.68
N MET A 561 24.73 -1.43 -39.85
CA MET A 561 24.07 -2.52 -40.58
C MET A 561 24.57 -3.90 -40.12
N THR A 562 23.64 -4.84 -39.98
CA THR A 562 23.87 -6.26 -39.67
C THR A 562 23.26 -7.13 -40.76
N VAL A 563 23.88 -8.29 -41.05
CA VAL A 563 23.38 -9.24 -42.05
C VAL A 563 23.19 -10.60 -41.41
N GLU A 564 22.05 -11.23 -41.68
CA GLU A 564 21.69 -12.56 -41.21
C GLU A 564 21.47 -13.50 -42.40
N LEU A 565 22.08 -14.69 -42.35
CA LEU A 565 21.87 -15.78 -43.31
C LEU A 565 21.49 -17.04 -42.54
N GLN A 566 20.34 -17.63 -42.85
CA GLN A 566 19.82 -18.84 -42.18
C GLN A 566 19.76 -18.70 -40.63
N GLY A 567 19.56 -17.49 -40.13
CA GLY A 567 19.49 -17.19 -38.70
C GLY A 567 20.85 -16.97 -38.00
N ALA A 568 21.97 -17.02 -38.73
CA ALA A 568 23.29 -16.69 -38.23
C ALA A 568 23.79 -15.34 -38.76
N GLN A 569 24.45 -14.54 -37.92
CA GLN A 569 25.05 -13.28 -38.36
C GLN A 569 26.33 -13.55 -39.18
N ILE A 570 26.43 -12.91 -40.34
CA ILE A 570 27.58 -13.00 -41.24
C ILE A 570 28.14 -11.60 -41.53
N SER A 571 29.37 -11.51 -42.03
CA SER A 571 29.94 -10.22 -42.41
C SER A 571 29.32 -9.68 -43.70
N ILE A 572 29.30 -8.36 -43.86
CA ILE A 572 28.79 -7.71 -45.10
C ILE A 572 29.64 -8.13 -46.32
N ALA A 573 30.94 -8.38 -46.12
CA ALA A 573 31.82 -8.85 -47.19
C ALA A 573 31.44 -10.26 -47.67
N GLU A 574 31.21 -11.20 -46.76
CA GLU A 574 30.73 -12.55 -47.07
C GLU A 574 29.33 -12.52 -47.70
N ALA A 575 28.44 -11.65 -47.22
CA ALA A 575 27.11 -11.47 -47.79
C ALA A 575 27.17 -10.99 -49.26
N ARG A 576 28.13 -10.13 -49.61
CA ARG A 576 28.34 -9.67 -51.00
C ARG A 576 28.87 -10.77 -51.90
N GLU A 577 29.79 -11.61 -51.42
CA GLU A 577 30.30 -12.75 -52.19
C GLU A 577 29.19 -13.76 -52.50
N ILE A 578 28.32 -14.01 -51.52
CA ILE A 578 27.14 -14.89 -51.68
C ILE A 578 26.14 -14.28 -52.67
N ALA A 579 25.82 -12.99 -52.54
CA ALA A 579 24.92 -12.30 -53.47
C ALA A 579 25.46 -12.24 -54.92
N GLN A 580 26.78 -12.24 -55.11
CA GLN A 580 27.41 -12.32 -56.44
C GLN A 580 27.44 -13.74 -57.01
N SER A 581 27.38 -14.78 -56.16
CA SER A 581 27.35 -16.19 -56.57
C SER A 581 25.95 -16.71 -56.93
N SER A 582 24.90 -15.99 -56.52
CA SER A 582 23.48 -16.33 -56.73
C SER A 582 22.86 -15.66 -57.96
N HIS A 583 23.67 -15.02 -58.82
CA HIS A 583 23.23 -14.33 -60.03
C HIS A 583 23.72 -14.99 -61.33
#